data_AF-A0A9D8D3P9-F1
#
_entry.id   AF-A0A9D8D3P9-F1
#
_cell.length_a   1.000
_cell.length_b   1.000
_cell.length_c   1.000
_cell.angle_alpha   90.00
_cell.angle_beta   90.00
_cell.angle_gamma   90.00
#
_symmetry.space_group_name_H-M   'P 1'
#
loop_
_entity.id
_entity.type
_entity.pdbx_description
1 polymer ?
#
loop_
_entity_poly.entity_id
_entity_poly.type
_entity_poly.pdbx_seq_one_letter_code
_entity_poly.pdbx_strand_id
1 'polypeptide(L)'
;MVIGTILAVPIGVVGASVILLSLISLPPMLRAGYDKRLSIGTIASAGTLGILIPPSIMLVVMGEMLNTSVGALFAAATIPGFLLSGLYLLYIWGVAIARPDWAPKLPRESGPQTWGETWKVVLHGLLPMTVLMIVVLGSILAGFATATESAGVGSFGAILFDMKGTVPPECSMTDVYRGMYPFLILQVIGLFLCLFFPSLSLWLPKIAGMLD
;
A
#
# COMPACT_ATOMS: atom_id res chain seq x y z
N MET A 1 5.21 6.15 -11.69
CA MET A 1 5.80 4.95 -11.08
C MET A 1 6.23 5.21 -9.64
N VAL A 2 7.28 6.00 -9.38
CA VAL A 2 7.80 6.26 -8.01
C VAL A 2 6.71 6.59 -6.97
N ILE A 3 5.89 7.62 -7.25
CA ILE A 3 4.78 8.00 -6.36
C ILE A 3 3.78 6.85 -6.19
N GLY A 4 3.46 6.16 -7.28
CA GLY A 4 2.54 5.02 -7.27
C GLY A 4 3.06 3.85 -6.43
N THR A 5 4.36 3.54 -6.51
CA THR A 5 4.99 2.53 -5.66
C THR A 5 4.86 2.93 -4.19
N ILE A 6 5.27 4.15 -3.82
CA ILE A 6 5.25 4.62 -2.43
C ILE A 6 3.82 4.62 -1.85
N LEU A 7 2.83 5.07 -2.63
CA LEU A 7 1.44 5.12 -2.19
C LEU A 7 0.74 3.76 -2.21
N ALA A 8 1.25 2.76 -2.95
CA ALA A 8 0.66 1.42 -3.01
C ALA A 8 1.11 0.51 -1.86
N VAL A 9 2.33 0.70 -1.33
CA VAL A 9 2.88 -0.08 -0.20
C VAL A 9 1.97 -0.13 1.04
N PRO A 10 1.41 0.98 1.56
CA PRO A 10 0.62 0.94 2.79
C PRO A 10 -0.75 0.30 2.59
N ILE A 11 -1.25 0.26 1.36
CA ILE A 11 -2.58 -0.24 1.03
C ILE A 11 -2.59 -1.77 1.01
N GLY A 12 -1.47 -2.41 0.61
CA GLY A 12 -1.31 -3.87 0.65
C GLY A 12 -2.28 -4.69 -0.21
N VAL A 13 -3.18 -4.04 -0.96
CA VAL A 13 -4.26 -4.66 -1.74
C VAL A 13 -4.33 -4.03 -3.14
N VAL A 14 -4.14 -4.84 -4.18
CA VAL A 14 -4.06 -4.38 -5.58
C VAL A 14 -5.29 -3.55 -5.99
N GLY A 15 -6.50 -4.01 -5.69
CA GLY A 15 -7.74 -3.36 -6.12
C GLY A 15 -7.85 -1.92 -5.62
N ALA A 16 -7.63 -1.71 -4.32
CA ALA A 16 -7.68 -0.39 -3.69
C ALA A 16 -6.57 0.54 -4.21
N SER A 17 -5.32 0.04 -4.29
CA SER A 17 -4.19 0.82 -4.79
C SER A 17 -4.39 1.28 -6.23
N VAL A 18 -4.82 0.38 -7.12
CA VAL A 18 -5.03 0.71 -8.54
C VAL A 18 -6.17 1.71 -8.69
N ILE A 19 -7.27 1.57 -7.94
CA ILE A 19 -8.39 2.52 -7.99
C ILE A 19 -7.93 3.90 -7.53
N LEU A 20 -7.27 3.99 -6.37
CA LEU A 20 -6.79 5.26 -5.81
C LEU A 20 -5.81 5.95 -6.77
N LEU A 21 -4.81 5.21 -7.26
CA LEU A 21 -3.84 5.75 -8.22
C LEU A 21 -4.49 6.12 -9.55
N SER A 22 -5.50 5.38 -10.01
CA SER A 22 -6.26 5.71 -11.21
C SER A 22 -7.03 7.01 -11.03
N LEU A 23 -7.74 7.19 -9.92
CA LEU A 23 -8.51 8.40 -9.65
C LEU A 23 -7.63 9.65 -9.54
N ILE A 24 -6.45 9.51 -8.95
CA ILE A 24 -5.55 10.65 -8.69
C ILE A 24 -4.63 10.94 -9.88
N SER A 25 -4.10 9.91 -10.55
CA SER A 25 -3.02 10.08 -11.53
C SER A 25 -3.47 9.99 -12.98
N LEU A 26 -4.49 9.19 -13.31
CA LEU A 26 -4.89 8.98 -14.71
C LEU A 26 -5.44 10.26 -15.37
N PRO A 27 -6.37 11.03 -14.76
CA PRO A 27 -6.89 12.24 -15.41
C PRO A 27 -5.81 13.30 -15.70
N PRO A 28 -4.88 13.62 -14.77
CA PRO A 28 -3.77 14.52 -15.06
C PRO A 28 -2.85 14.01 -16.18
N MET A 29 -2.52 12.72 -16.21
CA MET A 29 -1.69 12.13 -17.26
C MET A 29 -2.33 12.27 -18.65
N LEU A 30 -3.63 11.98 -18.76
CA LEU A 30 -4.36 12.12 -20.02
C LEU A 30 -4.49 13.58 -20.46
N ARG A 31 -4.71 14.52 -19.51
CA ARG A 31 -4.73 15.96 -19.81
C ARG A 31 -3.36 16.48 -20.25
N ALA A 32 -2.28 15.91 -19.72
CA ALA A 32 -0.91 16.22 -20.12
C ALA A 32 -0.50 15.57 -21.46
N GLY A 33 -1.39 14.80 -22.10
CA GLY A 33 -1.13 14.18 -23.40
C GLY A 33 -0.37 12.86 -23.37
N TYR A 34 -0.26 12.19 -22.21
CA TYR A 34 0.35 10.86 -22.13
C TYR A 34 -0.46 9.82 -22.90
N ASP A 35 0.25 8.84 -23.47
CA ASP A 35 -0.40 7.68 -24.09
C ASP A 35 -1.24 6.90 -23.06
N LYS A 36 -2.45 6.50 -23.46
CA LYS A 36 -3.41 5.80 -22.60
C LYS A 36 -2.86 4.46 -22.12
N ARG A 37 -2.19 3.70 -22.98
CA ARG A 37 -1.67 2.36 -22.64
C ARG A 37 -0.50 2.47 -21.67
N LEU A 38 0.41 3.40 -21.91
CA LEU A 38 1.53 3.66 -21.00
C LEU A 38 1.04 4.13 -19.62
N SER A 39 0.06 5.03 -19.58
CA SER A 39 -0.51 5.56 -18.33
C SER A 39 -1.21 4.47 -17.52
N ILE A 40 -2.14 3.74 -18.14
CA ILE A 40 -2.89 2.66 -17.49
C ILE A 40 -1.93 1.55 -17.04
N GLY A 41 -1.00 1.13 -17.90
CA GLY A 41 -0.01 0.11 -17.55
C GLY A 41 0.88 0.52 -16.39
N THR A 42 1.32 1.78 -16.35
CA THR A 42 2.12 2.32 -15.24
C THR A 42 1.35 2.29 -13.92
N ILE A 43 0.07 2.67 -13.93
CA ILE A 43 -0.78 2.69 -12.73
C ILE A 43 -1.07 1.26 -12.25
N ALA A 44 -1.43 0.36 -13.17
CA ALA A 44 -1.68 -1.04 -12.85
C ALA A 44 -0.44 -1.71 -12.24
N SER A 45 0.73 -1.55 -12.88
CA SER A 45 1.99 -2.11 -12.39
C SER A 45 2.47 -1.50 -11.07
N ALA A 46 2.22 -0.20 -10.85
CA ALA A 46 2.57 0.43 -9.57
C ALA A 46 1.68 -0.10 -8.44
N GLY A 47 0.38 -0.29 -8.69
CA GLY A 47 -0.57 -0.78 -7.69
C GLY A 47 -0.29 -2.22 -7.22
N THR A 48 0.31 -3.06 -8.08
CA THR A 48 0.66 -4.44 -7.71
C THR A 48 1.90 -4.54 -6.82
N LEU A 49 2.79 -3.55 -6.85
CA LEU A 49 3.99 -3.53 -6.00
C LEU A 49 3.67 -3.45 -4.50
N GLY A 50 2.49 -2.94 -4.14
CA GLY A 50 2.03 -2.89 -2.75
C GLY A 50 1.85 -4.25 -2.07
N ILE A 51 1.70 -5.33 -2.86
CA ILE A 51 1.68 -6.70 -2.33
C ILE A 51 3.09 -7.21 -2.02
N LEU A 52 4.10 -6.74 -2.75
CA LEU A 52 5.45 -7.32 -2.74
C LEU A 52 6.41 -6.59 -1.80
N ILE A 53 6.31 -5.27 -1.71
CA ILE A 53 7.21 -4.44 -0.90
C ILE A 53 6.68 -4.39 0.55
N PRO A 54 7.45 -4.82 1.56
CA PRO A 54 7.04 -4.75 2.95
C PRO A 54 6.78 -3.31 3.44
N PRO A 55 5.86 -3.10 4.40
CA PRO A 55 5.01 -4.09 5.10
C PRO A 55 3.79 -4.50 4.26
N SER A 56 3.61 -5.81 4.01
CA SER A 56 2.52 -6.35 3.17
C SER A 56 1.70 -7.40 3.92
N ILE A 57 0.38 -7.20 4.00
CA ILE A 57 -0.56 -8.13 4.63
C ILE A 57 -0.52 -9.49 3.92
N MET A 58 -0.39 -9.52 2.59
CA MET A 58 -0.32 -10.76 1.83
C MET A 58 0.88 -11.62 2.24
N LEU A 59 2.05 -11.02 2.49
CA LEU A 59 3.23 -11.75 2.94
C LEU A 59 3.08 -12.29 4.37
N VAL A 60 2.34 -11.58 5.23
CA VAL A 60 1.99 -12.08 6.58
C VAL A 60 1.10 -13.31 6.46
N VAL A 61 0.00 -13.21 5.71
CA VAL A 61 -0.95 -14.30 5.48
C VAL A 61 -0.25 -15.51 4.84
N MET A 62 0.59 -15.27 3.84
CA MET A 62 1.36 -16.33 3.19
C MET A 62 2.37 -16.96 4.15
N GLY A 63 2.97 -16.20 5.06
CA GLY A 63 3.84 -16.71 6.11
C GLY A 63 3.13 -17.66 7.06
N GLU A 64 1.93 -17.30 7.50
CA GLU A 64 1.07 -18.16 8.33
C GLU A 64 0.64 -19.43 7.57
N MET A 65 0.20 -19.30 6.31
CA MET A 65 -0.22 -20.43 5.48
C MET A 65 0.92 -21.42 5.19
N LEU A 66 2.12 -20.91 4.92
CA LEU A 66 3.31 -21.73 4.65
C LEU A 66 4.03 -22.16 5.93
N ASN A 67 3.52 -21.77 7.10
CA ASN A 67 4.12 -22.03 8.40
C ASN A 67 5.61 -21.64 8.47
N THR A 68 5.94 -20.48 7.88
CA THR A 68 7.30 -19.95 7.76
C THR A 68 7.44 -18.60 8.46
N SER A 69 8.67 -18.17 8.73
CA SER A 69 8.93 -16.90 9.39
C SER A 69 8.52 -15.72 8.51
N VAL A 70 7.56 -14.92 8.99
CA VAL A 70 7.13 -13.67 8.35
C VAL A 70 8.29 -12.70 8.18
N GLY A 71 9.18 -12.59 9.18
CA GLY A 71 10.37 -11.75 9.11
C GLY A 71 11.32 -12.17 8.00
N ALA A 72 11.49 -13.48 7.79
CA ALA A 72 12.30 -14.01 6.68
C ALA A 72 11.65 -13.71 5.32
N LEU A 73 10.32 -13.86 5.20
CA LEU A 73 9.58 -13.50 3.99
C LEU A 73 9.69 -12.02 3.65
N PHE A 74 9.60 -11.13 4.64
CA PHE A 74 9.78 -9.69 4.43
C PHE A 74 11.19 -9.38 3.92
N ALA A 75 12.23 -9.94 4.56
CA ALA A 75 13.61 -9.76 4.13
C ALA A 75 13.82 -10.30 2.70
N ALA A 76 13.28 -11.47 2.40
CA ALA A 76 13.37 -12.09 1.08
C ALA A 76 12.61 -11.33 -0.02
N ALA A 77 11.45 -10.74 0.30
CA ALA A 77 10.61 -10.01 -0.65
C ALA A 77 11.12 -8.59 -0.96
N THR A 78 11.95 -8.02 -0.09
CA THR A 78 12.49 -6.67 -0.25
C THR A 78 13.27 -6.50 -1.55
N ILE A 79 14.28 -7.36 -1.78
CA ILE A 79 15.12 -7.31 -2.99
C ILE A 79 14.30 -7.45 -4.29
N PRO A 80 13.47 -8.50 -4.48
CA PRO A 80 12.67 -8.63 -5.69
C PRO A 80 11.66 -7.49 -5.85
N GLY A 81 11.08 -6.96 -4.76
CA GLY A 81 10.17 -5.81 -4.82
C GLY A 81 10.83 -4.55 -5.40
N PHE A 82 11.98 -4.17 -4.86
CA PHE A 82 12.74 -3.02 -5.38
C PHE A 82 13.32 -3.29 -6.77
N LEU A 83 13.76 -4.51 -7.06
CA LEU A 83 14.23 -4.90 -8.38
C LEU A 83 13.13 -4.73 -9.43
N LEU A 84 11.91 -5.22 -9.16
CA LEU A 84 10.77 -5.10 -10.06
C LEU A 84 10.40 -3.62 -10.28
N SER A 85 10.36 -2.82 -9.22
CA SER A 85 10.15 -1.37 -9.32
C SER A 85 11.23 -0.70 -10.16
N GLY A 86 12.49 -1.12 -10.03
CA GLY A 86 13.61 -0.64 -10.84
C GLY A 86 13.45 -1.00 -12.32
N LEU A 87 13.10 -2.25 -12.62
CA LEU A 87 12.78 -2.70 -13.98
C LEU A 87 11.64 -1.90 -14.61
N TYR A 88 10.58 -1.61 -13.86
CA TYR A 88 9.48 -0.77 -14.36
C TYR A 88 9.91 0.66 -14.63
N LEU A 89 10.77 1.24 -13.79
CA LEU A 89 11.35 2.56 -14.04
C LEU A 89 12.22 2.57 -15.29
N LEU A 90 13.08 1.57 -15.46
CA LEU A 90 13.92 1.42 -16.65
C LEU A 90 13.09 1.26 -17.92
N TYR A 91 12.01 0.46 -17.87
CA TYR A 91 11.08 0.32 -18.98
C TYR A 91 10.43 1.65 -19.36
N ILE A 92 9.85 2.37 -18.38
CA ILE A 92 9.21 3.67 -18.63
C ILE A 92 10.22 4.69 -19.16
N TRP A 93 11.43 4.69 -18.60
CA TRP A 93 12.51 5.58 -19.04
C TRP A 93 12.95 5.28 -20.48
N GLY A 94 13.12 4.01 -20.82
CA GLY A 94 13.43 3.57 -22.19
C GLY A 94 12.32 3.95 -23.18
N VAL A 95 11.05 3.77 -22.81
CA VAL A 95 9.90 4.17 -23.63
C VAL A 95 9.85 5.70 -23.79
N ALA A 96 10.13 6.46 -22.74
CA ALA A 96 10.14 7.93 -22.81
C ALA A 96 11.23 8.47 -23.75
N ILE A 97 12.38 7.80 -23.84
CA ILE A 97 13.45 8.16 -24.79
C ILE A 97 13.08 7.72 -26.21
N ALA A 98 12.58 6.50 -26.38
CA ALA A 98 12.28 5.92 -27.70
C ALA A 98 11.02 6.54 -28.35
N ARG A 99 10.05 6.95 -27.53
CA ARG A 99 8.74 7.49 -27.95
C ARG A 99 8.40 8.73 -27.12
N PRO A 100 9.03 9.89 -27.39
CA PRO A 100 8.77 11.12 -26.65
C PRO A 100 7.31 11.57 -26.72
N ASP A 101 6.61 11.24 -27.81
CA ASP A 101 5.17 11.54 -27.99
C ASP A 101 4.27 10.80 -26.99
N TRP A 102 4.72 9.66 -26.45
CA TRP A 102 3.94 8.86 -25.50
C TRP A 102 4.09 9.33 -24.05
N ALA A 103 5.18 10.04 -23.75
CA ALA A 103 5.51 10.57 -22.44
C ALA A 103 6.00 12.02 -22.56
N PRO A 104 5.11 12.96 -22.93
CA PRO A 104 5.46 14.36 -23.07
C PRO A 104 5.96 14.96 -21.74
N LYS A 105 6.88 15.93 -21.82
CA LYS A 105 7.43 16.60 -20.65
C LYS A 105 6.32 17.41 -19.95
N LEU A 106 6.13 17.20 -18.64
CA LEU A 106 5.18 17.99 -17.87
C LEU A 106 5.53 19.50 -17.93
N PRO A 107 4.53 20.40 -17.94
CA PRO A 107 4.74 21.84 -17.73
C PRO A 107 5.52 22.11 -16.44
N ARG A 108 6.33 23.17 -16.40
CA ARG A 108 7.23 23.51 -15.28
C ARG A 108 6.52 23.70 -13.93
N GLU A 109 5.20 23.85 -13.92
CA GLU A 109 4.37 24.00 -12.72
C GLU A 109 3.88 22.69 -12.09
N SER A 110 4.12 21.52 -12.71
CA SER A 110 3.58 20.25 -12.23
C SER A 110 4.66 19.18 -12.13
N GLY A 111 5.13 18.92 -10.91
CA GLY A 111 6.12 17.88 -10.58
C GLY A 111 7.52 18.41 -10.24
N PRO A 112 8.35 17.63 -9.53
CA PRO A 112 9.72 18.02 -9.16
C PRO A 112 10.53 18.32 -10.42
N GLN A 113 11.04 19.54 -10.52
CA GLN A 113 11.76 20.06 -11.70
C GLN A 113 13.23 19.66 -11.69
N THR A 114 13.77 19.42 -10.49
CA THR A 114 15.19 19.15 -10.29
C THR A 114 15.41 17.75 -9.73
N TRP A 115 16.51 17.10 -10.13
CA TRP A 115 16.92 15.81 -9.57
C TRP A 115 16.97 15.78 -8.04
N GLY A 116 17.36 16.91 -7.42
CA GLY A 116 17.34 17.08 -5.96
C GLY A 116 15.95 17.11 -5.34
N GLU A 117 14.94 17.62 -6.04
CA GLU A 117 13.54 17.60 -5.57
C GLU A 117 12.93 16.21 -5.71
N THR A 118 13.20 15.51 -6.81
CA THR A 118 12.79 14.12 -6.99
C THR A 118 13.36 13.26 -5.87
N TRP A 119 14.64 13.41 -5.54
CA TRP A 119 15.25 12.67 -4.43
C TRP A 119 14.63 13.03 -3.08
N LYS A 120 14.36 14.32 -2.82
CA LYS A 120 13.66 14.75 -1.61
C LYS A 120 12.28 14.11 -1.50
N VAL A 121 11.50 14.08 -2.58
CA VAL A 121 10.16 13.46 -2.60
C VAL A 121 10.25 11.96 -2.35
N VAL A 122 11.19 11.27 -2.99
CA VAL A 122 11.38 9.82 -2.76
C VAL A 122 11.82 9.56 -1.32
N LEU A 123 12.79 10.31 -0.79
CA LEU A 123 13.27 10.17 0.59
C LEU A 123 12.16 10.48 1.59
N HIS A 124 11.40 11.56 1.42
CA HIS A 124 10.28 11.89 2.31
C HIS A 124 9.15 10.86 2.26
N GLY A 125 8.87 10.29 1.09
CA GLY A 125 7.85 9.24 0.96
C GLY A 125 8.32 7.88 1.50
N LEU A 126 9.60 7.55 1.32
CA LEU A 126 10.17 6.29 1.77
C LEU A 126 10.44 6.29 3.28
N LEU A 127 10.88 7.42 3.86
CA LEU A 127 11.25 7.52 5.28
C LEU A 127 10.19 6.98 6.26
N PRO A 128 8.92 7.42 6.23
CA PRO A 128 7.90 6.87 7.13
C PRO A 128 7.68 5.37 6.90
N MET A 129 7.77 4.89 5.65
CA MET A 129 7.69 3.46 5.35
C MET A 129 8.88 2.68 5.90
N THR A 130 10.10 3.15 5.72
CA THR A 130 11.29 2.47 6.23
C THR A 130 11.30 2.45 7.75
N VAL A 131 10.87 3.54 8.40
CA VAL A 131 10.76 3.60 9.87
C VAL A 131 9.73 2.57 10.35
N LEU A 132 8.55 2.56 9.75
CA LEU A 132 7.49 1.61 10.12
C LEU A 132 7.92 0.16 9.83
N MET A 133 8.62 -0.07 8.72
CA MET A 133 9.21 -1.36 8.37
C MET A 133 10.24 -1.80 9.42
N ILE A 134 11.14 -0.93 9.84
CA ILE A 134 12.15 -1.25 10.87
C ILE A 134 11.48 -1.57 12.21
N VAL A 135 10.44 -0.83 12.59
CA VAL A 135 9.71 -1.09 13.85
C VAL A 135 8.98 -2.45 13.80
N VAL A 136 8.25 -2.71 12.72
CA VAL A 136 7.51 -3.97 12.54
C VAL A 136 8.47 -5.15 12.41
N LEU A 137 9.44 -5.08 11.49
CA LEU A 137 10.40 -6.16 11.28
C LEU A 137 11.32 -6.35 12.50
N GLY A 138 11.76 -5.26 13.12
CA GLY A 138 12.61 -5.31 14.31
C GLY A 138 11.92 -5.96 15.50
N SER A 139 10.62 -5.67 15.73
CA SER A 139 9.84 -6.31 16.79
C SER A 139 9.63 -7.81 16.55
N ILE A 140 9.44 -8.24 15.29
CA ILE A 140 9.33 -9.66 14.91
C ILE A 140 10.68 -10.38 15.04
N LEU A 141 11.75 -9.83 14.47
CA LEU A 141 13.07 -10.48 14.43
C LEU A 141 13.75 -10.53 15.80
N ALA A 142 13.53 -9.53 16.65
CA ALA A 142 14.03 -9.53 18.01
C ALA A 142 13.17 -10.37 18.98
N GLY A 143 12.05 -10.94 18.51
CA GLY A 143 11.16 -11.76 19.32
C GLY A 143 10.33 -10.98 20.34
N PHE A 144 10.22 -9.65 20.21
CA PHE A 144 9.40 -8.82 21.09
C PHE A 144 7.91 -8.94 20.80
N ALA A 145 7.52 -9.28 19.56
CA ALA A 145 6.14 -9.38 19.13
C ALA A 145 5.95 -10.46 18.07
N THR A 146 4.79 -11.10 18.11
CA THR A 146 4.31 -11.99 17.05
C THR A 146 3.85 -11.19 15.83
N ALA A 147 3.71 -11.84 14.67
CA ALA A 147 3.31 -11.16 13.42
C ALA A 147 1.96 -10.40 13.56
N THR A 148 1.03 -10.96 14.34
CA THR A 148 -0.27 -10.37 14.64
C THR A 148 -0.16 -9.15 15.56
N GLU A 149 0.68 -9.19 16.59
CA GLU A 149 0.95 -8.04 17.48
C GLU A 149 1.67 -6.91 16.73
N SER A 150 2.66 -7.27 15.89
CA SER A 150 3.39 -6.31 15.06
C SER A 150 2.51 -5.68 13.97
N ALA A 151 1.48 -6.38 13.47
CA ALA A 151 0.49 -5.80 12.58
C ALA A 151 -0.35 -4.71 13.28
N GLY A 152 -0.63 -4.88 14.58
CA GLY A 152 -1.25 -3.85 15.42
C GLY A 152 -0.36 -2.60 15.55
N VAL A 153 0.93 -2.77 15.81
CA VAL A 153 1.89 -1.65 15.87
C VAL A 153 2.03 -0.96 14.51
N GLY A 154 2.08 -1.73 13.43
CA GLY A 154 2.17 -1.21 12.07
C GLY A 154 0.94 -0.41 11.65
N SER A 155 -0.27 -0.90 11.93
CA SER A 155 -1.51 -0.19 11.64
C SER A 155 -1.64 1.10 12.45
N PHE A 156 -1.29 1.07 13.74
CA PHE A 156 -1.26 2.27 14.57
C PHE A 156 -0.24 3.31 14.07
N GLY A 157 0.97 2.87 13.70
CA GLY A 157 1.98 3.74 13.11
C GLY A 157 1.54 4.33 11.77
N ALA A 158 0.84 3.57 10.93
CA ALA A 158 0.31 4.04 9.65
C ALA A 158 -0.75 5.13 9.85
N ILE A 159 -1.65 4.95 10.82
CA ILE A 159 -2.63 5.98 11.22
C ILE A 159 -1.90 7.26 11.67
N LEU A 160 -0.88 7.15 12.52
CA LEU A 160 -0.10 8.31 12.98
C LEU A 160 0.59 9.06 11.84
N PHE A 161 1.15 8.35 10.86
CA PHE A 161 1.79 8.98 9.70
C PHE A 161 0.77 9.62 8.75
N ASP A 162 -0.36 8.95 8.50
CA ASP A 162 -1.45 9.50 7.69
C ASP A 162 -2.05 10.76 8.33
N MET A 163 -2.20 10.75 9.66
CA MET A 163 -2.66 11.90 10.43
C MET A 163 -1.76 13.14 10.28
N LYS A 164 -0.44 12.96 10.18
CA LYS A 164 0.50 14.07 10.05
C LYS A 164 0.66 14.57 8.62
N GLY A 165 0.36 13.73 7.63
CA GLY A 165 0.57 14.01 6.20
C GLY A 165 -0.69 14.43 5.43
N THR A 166 -1.85 13.94 5.83
CA THR A 166 -3.06 13.93 4.97
C THR A 166 -4.27 14.63 5.61
N VAL A 167 -4.28 14.78 6.94
CA VAL A 167 -5.40 15.42 7.64
C VAL A 167 -5.31 16.95 7.45
N PRO A 168 -6.32 17.60 6.83
CA PRO A 168 -6.33 19.05 6.71
C PRO A 168 -6.30 19.69 8.11
N PRO A 169 -5.63 20.85 8.29
CA PRO A 169 -5.46 21.48 9.60
C PRO A 169 -6.78 21.86 10.29
N GLU A 170 -7.89 21.79 9.57
CA GLU A 170 -9.26 22.01 10.03
C GLU A 170 -9.84 20.81 10.82
N CYS A 171 -9.26 19.62 10.70
CA CYS A 171 -9.79 18.40 11.32
C CYS A 171 -9.01 18.04 12.59
N SER A 172 -9.70 17.97 13.73
CA SER A 172 -9.09 17.65 15.02
C SER A 172 -8.99 16.13 15.22
N MET A 173 -8.04 15.70 16.05
CA MET A 173 -7.93 14.30 16.50
C MET A 173 -9.27 13.78 17.06
N THR A 174 -10.01 14.65 17.75
CA THR A 174 -11.32 14.31 18.31
C THR A 174 -12.33 13.94 17.23
N ASP A 175 -12.27 14.56 16.05
CA ASP A 175 -13.17 14.27 14.94
C ASP A 175 -12.87 12.90 14.33
N VAL A 176 -11.58 12.56 14.21
CA VAL A 176 -11.15 11.24 13.74
C VAL A 176 -11.58 10.15 14.72
N TYR A 177 -11.31 10.32 16.02
CA TYR A 177 -11.73 9.34 17.03
C TYR A 177 -13.26 9.18 17.06
N ARG A 178 -14.00 10.28 17.05
CA ARG A 178 -15.47 10.27 17.09
C ARG A 178 -16.07 9.64 15.83
N GLY A 179 -15.42 9.81 14.68
CA GLY A 179 -15.76 9.13 13.44
C GLY A 179 -15.47 7.63 13.48
N MET A 180 -14.33 7.22 14.08
CA MET A 180 -13.90 5.82 14.14
C MET A 180 -14.69 4.96 15.13
N TYR A 181 -15.05 5.50 16.30
CA TYR A 181 -15.74 4.77 17.37
C TYR A 181 -16.99 3.97 16.93
N PRO A 182 -17.96 4.53 16.17
CA PRO A 182 -19.13 3.76 15.75
C PRO A 182 -18.78 2.55 14.87
N PHE A 183 -17.77 2.66 13.99
CA PHE A 183 -17.33 1.55 13.15
C PHE A 183 -16.63 0.46 13.97
N LEU A 184 -15.78 0.84 14.93
CA LEU A 184 -15.16 -0.11 15.86
C LEU A 184 -16.21 -0.87 16.66
N ILE A 185 -17.22 -0.18 17.19
CA ILE A 185 -18.32 -0.81 17.93
C ILE A 185 -19.07 -1.80 17.03
N LEU A 186 -19.42 -1.40 15.79
CA LEU A 186 -20.09 -2.28 14.84
C LEU A 186 -19.24 -3.51 14.50
N GLN A 187 -17.93 -3.36 14.36
CA GLN A 187 -17.03 -4.47 14.07
C GLN A 187 -16.90 -5.44 15.26
N VAL A 188 -16.86 -4.93 16.49
CA VAL A 188 -16.92 -5.74 17.71
C VAL A 188 -18.26 -6.48 17.80
N ILE A 189 -19.39 -5.80 17.55
CA ILE A 189 -20.71 -6.43 17.53
C ILE A 189 -20.75 -7.54 16.47
N GLY A 190 -20.27 -7.27 15.25
CA GLY A 190 -20.19 -8.27 14.18
C GLY A 190 -19.36 -9.49 14.58
N LEU A 191 -18.21 -9.27 15.22
CA LEU A 191 -17.37 -10.35 15.74
C LEU A 191 -18.11 -11.16 16.81
N PHE A 192 -18.76 -10.51 17.77
CA PHE A 192 -19.57 -11.17 18.80
C PHE A 192 -20.70 -12.00 18.18
N LEU A 193 -21.43 -11.45 17.20
CA LEU A 193 -22.48 -12.19 16.51
C LEU A 193 -21.93 -13.43 15.80
N CYS A 194 -20.78 -13.32 15.12
CA CYS A 194 -20.13 -14.48 14.49
C CYS A 194 -19.66 -15.53 15.50
N LEU A 195 -19.24 -15.13 16.70
CA LEU A 195 -18.81 -16.05 17.76
C LEU A 195 -19.98 -16.79 18.42
N PHE A 196 -21.08 -16.08 18.74
CA PHE A 196 -22.24 -16.67 19.43
C PHE A 196 -23.26 -17.31 18.48
N PHE A 197 -23.30 -16.88 17.23
CA PHE A 197 -24.15 -17.45 16.19
C PHE A 197 -23.30 -17.86 14.97
N PRO A 198 -22.52 -18.96 15.06
CA PRO A 198 -21.66 -19.44 13.97
C PRO A 198 -22.42 -19.71 12.67
N SER A 199 -23.73 -19.98 12.76
CA SER A 199 -24.62 -20.12 11.62
C SER A 199 -24.59 -18.91 10.68
N LEU A 200 -24.31 -17.70 11.18
CA LEU A 200 -24.19 -16.49 10.35
C LEU A 200 -23.01 -16.56 9.38
N SER A 201 -21.86 -17.08 9.84
CA SER A 201 -20.65 -17.21 9.02
C SER A 201 -20.61 -18.52 8.23
N LEU A 202 -21.18 -19.59 8.77
CA LEU A 202 -21.13 -20.94 8.19
C LEU A 202 -22.26 -21.25 7.21
N TRP A 203 -23.29 -20.41 7.11
CA TRP A 203 -24.42 -20.64 6.20
C TRP A 203 -23.99 -20.73 4.73
N LEU A 204 -23.13 -19.82 4.27
CA LEU A 204 -22.68 -19.79 2.88
C LEU A 204 -21.77 -20.99 2.54
N PRO A 205 -20.73 -21.35 3.34
CA PRO A 205 -19.93 -22.53 3.07
C PRO A 205 -20.74 -23.85 3.13
N LYS A 206 -21.79 -23.93 3.97
CA LYS A 206 -22.71 -25.08 4.00
C LYS A 206 -23.49 -25.23 2.69
N ILE A 207 -24.06 -24.14 2.18
CA ILE A 207 -24.79 -24.18 0.90
C ILE A 207 -23.85 -24.49 -0.27
N ALA A 208 -22.61 -24.01 -0.22
CA ALA A 208 -21.61 -24.29 -1.24
C ALA A 208 -21.04 -25.72 -1.18
N GLY A 209 -21.46 -26.56 -0.22
CA GLY A 209 -20.98 -27.94 -0.06
C GLY A 209 -19.51 -28.03 0.38
N MET A 210 -18.96 -26.97 0.99
CA MET A 210 -17.57 -26.94 1.47
C MET A 210 -17.41 -27.53 2.88
N LEU A 211 -18.54 -27.82 3.55
CA LEU A 211 -18.60 -28.23 4.96
C LEU A 211 -19.25 -29.62 5.15
N ASP A 212 -19.44 -30.38 4.07
CA ASP A 212 -19.97 -31.75 4.08
C ASP A 212 -18.89 -32.76 3.62
#